data_AF-A0A3R8RMN6-F1
#
_entry.id   AF-A0A3R8RMN6-F1
#
_cell.length_a   1.000
_cell.length_b   1.000
_cell.length_c   1.000
_cell.angle_alpha   90.00
_cell.angle_beta   90.00
_cell.angle_gamma   90.00
#
_symmetry.space_group_name_H-M   'P 1'
#
loop_
_entity.id
_entity.type
_entity.pdbx_description
1 polymer ?
#
loop_
_entity_poly.entity_id
_entity_poly.type
_entity_poly.pdbx_seq_one_letter_code
_entity_poly.pdbx_strand_id
1 'polypeptide(L)'
;MLGISLVAAASCCTAFSPAQGPQAGSAGPALRCYATHRDPDTPVCYRSSWKAEYRHGDVVYVPILIQVPTPAHPPSVTTVGSLNDVHPSGA
;
A
#
# COMPACT_ATOMS: atom_id res chain seq x y z
N MET A 1 52.24 22.16 26.41
CA MET A 1 51.59 21.14 25.56
C MET A 1 50.93 20.10 26.45
N LEU A 2 49.62 20.19 26.63
CA LEU A 2 48.69 19.26 27.31
C LEU A 2 47.32 19.85 26.93
N GLY A 3 46.35 19.22 26.27
CA GLY A 3 45.98 17.84 26.02
C GLY A 3 44.45 17.89 25.99
N ILE A 4 43.85 18.05 24.80
CA ILE A 4 42.40 18.26 24.65
C ILE A 4 41.70 16.89 24.78
N SER A 5 40.91 16.70 25.85
CA SER A 5 40.10 15.50 26.03
C SER A 5 38.87 15.53 25.14
N LEU A 6 38.84 14.64 24.16
CA LEU A 6 37.71 14.38 23.27
C LEU A 6 36.60 13.67 24.07
N VAL A 7 35.47 14.34 24.32
CA VAL A 7 34.29 13.67 24.89
C VAL A 7 33.53 13.01 23.75
N ALA A 8 33.57 11.68 23.71
CA ALA A 8 32.81 10.87 22.77
C ALA A 8 31.30 11.00 23.05
N ALA A 9 30.53 11.44 22.05
CA ALA A 9 29.08 11.44 22.10
C ALA A 9 28.57 10.00 22.01
N ALA A 10 28.04 9.46 23.11
CA ALA A 10 27.37 8.17 23.12
C ALA A 10 26.03 8.30 22.36
N SER A 11 26.02 7.75 21.15
CA SER A 11 24.87 7.66 20.27
C SER A 11 23.89 6.61 20.81
N CYS A 12 22.83 7.06 21.51
CA CYS A 12 21.70 6.22 21.88
C CYS A 12 20.52 6.50 20.93
N CYS A 13 20.70 6.18 19.65
CA CYS A 13 19.57 6.02 18.73
C CYS A 13 19.05 4.58 18.89
N THR A 14 18.21 4.33 19.88
CA THR A 14 17.32 3.16 19.83
C THR A 14 16.34 3.41 18.70
N ALA A 15 16.69 2.94 17.50
CA ALA A 15 15.77 2.84 16.40
C ALA A 15 14.63 1.91 16.87
N PHE A 16 13.49 2.51 17.23
CA PHE A 16 12.24 1.80 17.32
C PHE A 16 12.05 1.12 15.97
N SER A 17 12.23 -0.20 15.94
CA SER A 17 11.81 -1.01 14.81
C SER A 17 10.29 -1.07 14.90
N PRO A 18 9.52 -0.40 14.02
CA PRO A 18 8.09 -0.67 13.98
C PRO A 18 7.95 -2.16 13.70
N ALA A 19 7.15 -2.82 14.56
CA ALA A 19 6.80 -4.23 14.43
C ALA A 19 6.58 -4.56 12.95
N GLN A 20 7.29 -5.58 12.46
CA GLN A 20 7.08 -6.14 11.14
C GLN A 20 5.60 -6.52 11.04
N GLY A 21 4.79 -5.62 10.46
CA GLY A 21 3.50 -6.00 9.90
C GLY A 21 3.73 -7.18 8.96
N PRO A 22 2.73 -8.06 8.79
CA PRO A 22 2.91 -9.31 8.06
C PRO A 22 3.61 -9.03 6.74
N GLN A 23 4.84 -9.56 6.61
CA GLN A 23 5.57 -9.54 5.36
C GLN A 23 4.80 -10.45 4.41
N ALA A 24 3.84 -9.86 3.70
CA ALA A 24 3.23 -10.48 2.54
C ALA A 24 4.39 -10.87 1.61
N GLY A 25 4.51 -12.18 1.37
CA GLY A 25 5.51 -12.73 0.48
C GLY A 25 5.52 -12.00 -0.86
N SER A 26 6.71 -11.95 -1.45
CA SER A 26 7.08 -11.32 -2.71
C SER A 26 6.17 -11.68 -3.89
N ALA A 27 4.98 -11.09 -3.92
CA ALA A 27 4.15 -10.87 -5.08
C ALA A 27 3.82 -9.38 -5.01
N GLY A 28 4.33 -8.57 -5.95
CA GLY A 28 3.96 -7.16 -6.03
C GLY A 28 2.43 -7.01 -5.99
N PRO A 29 1.87 -5.92 -5.42
CA PRO A 29 0.44 -5.79 -5.26
C PRO A 29 -0.25 -5.98 -6.61
N ALA A 30 -1.09 -7.02 -6.71
CA ALA A 30 -1.71 -7.40 -7.97
C ALA A 30 -2.51 -6.21 -8.54
N LEU A 31 -2.06 -5.69 -9.68
CA LEU A 31 -2.75 -4.65 -10.44
C LEU A 31 -3.97 -5.27 -11.11
N ARG A 32 -5.14 -4.68 -10.89
CA ARG A 32 -6.40 -5.12 -11.51
C ARG A 32 -7.03 -3.93 -12.23
N CYS A 33 -7.42 -4.13 -13.49
CA CYS A 33 -8.04 -3.10 -14.30
C CYS A 33 -9.48 -3.49 -14.65
N TYR A 34 -10.37 -2.52 -14.57
CA TYR A 34 -11.80 -2.71 -14.82
C TYR A 34 -12.30 -1.67 -15.81
N ALA A 35 -13.25 -2.06 -16.64
CA ALA A 35 -14.02 -1.15 -17.48
C ALA A 35 -15.51 -1.39 -17.23
N THR A 36 -16.34 -0.42 -17.58
CA THR A 36 -17.80 -0.59 -17.47
C THR A 36 -18.39 -0.89 -18.84
N HIS A 37 -19.58 -1.51 -18.87
CA HIS A 37 -20.30 -1.66 -20.15
C HIS A 37 -20.60 -0.33 -20.85
N ARG A 38 -20.72 0.77 -20.09
CA ARG A 38 -20.97 2.11 -20.64
C ARG A 38 -19.70 2.76 -21.21
N ASP A 39 -18.54 2.37 -20.70
CA ASP A 39 -17.26 2.96 -21.09
C ASP A 39 -16.17 1.86 -21.14
N PRO A 40 -16.18 1.04 -22.20
CA PRO A 40 -15.28 -0.11 -22.32
C PRO A 40 -13.84 0.29 -22.65
N ASP A 41 -13.64 1.46 -23.28
CA ASP A 41 -12.33 1.91 -23.79
C ASP A 41 -11.52 2.74 -22.78
N THR A 42 -12.10 3.07 -21.62
CA THR A 42 -11.42 3.83 -20.56
C THR A 42 -11.28 3.00 -19.27
N PRO A 43 -10.35 2.03 -19.23
CA PRO A 43 -10.18 1.20 -18.05
C PRO A 43 -9.60 1.99 -16.88
N VAL A 44 -10.10 1.67 -15.68
CA VAL A 44 -9.58 2.16 -14.40
C VAL A 44 -8.83 1.03 -13.69
N CYS A 45 -7.58 1.30 -13.34
CA CYS A 45 -6.71 0.34 -12.68
C CYS A 45 -6.56 0.62 -11.18
N TYR A 46 -6.56 -0.44 -10.39
CA TYR A 46 -6.40 -0.40 -8.94
C TYR A 46 -5.26 -1.31 -8.49
N ARG A 47 -4.53 -0.87 -7.47
CA ARG A 47 -3.64 -1.72 -6.68
C ARG A 47 -4.27 -2.02 -5.33
N SER A 48 -4.11 -3.26 -4.87
CA SER A 48 -4.49 -3.64 -3.51
C SER A 48 -3.49 -3.04 -2.52
N SER A 49 -3.98 -2.51 -1.41
CA SER A 49 -3.16 -1.93 -0.36
C SER A 49 -3.87 -2.04 1.00
N TRP A 50 -3.25 -1.51 2.03
CA TRP A 50 -3.77 -1.50 3.38
C TRP A 50 -3.65 -0.08 3.94
N LYS A 51 -4.64 0.32 4.73
CA LYS A 51 -4.54 1.53 5.56
C LYS A 51 -4.68 1.17 7.02
N ALA A 52 -3.98 1.91 7.86
CA ALA A 52 -4.20 1.87 9.30
C ALA A 52 -5.42 2.72 9.65
N GLU A 53 -6.29 2.20 10.50
CA GLU A 53 -7.40 2.92 11.11
C GLU A 53 -7.35 2.73 12.63
N TYR A 54 -7.66 3.80 13.37
CA TYR A 54 -7.80 3.69 14.82
C TYR A 54 -9.24 3.33 15.16
N ARG A 55 -9.46 2.18 15.80
CA ARG A 55 -10.78 1.68 16.20
C ARG A 55 -10.74 1.18 17.64
N HIS A 56 -11.59 1.77 18.49
CA HIS A 56 -11.81 1.35 19.88
C HIS A 56 -10.56 1.25 20.76
N GLY A 57 -9.52 2.04 20.51
CA GLY A 57 -8.28 1.97 21.29
C GLY A 57 -7.10 1.37 20.52
N ASP A 58 -7.38 0.67 19.42
CA ASP A 58 -6.42 -0.13 18.69
C ASP A 58 -6.18 0.38 17.26
N VAL A 59 -5.00 0.09 16.72
CA VAL A 59 -4.70 0.29 15.29
C VAL A 59 -5.05 -1.00 14.54
N VAL A 60 -6.01 -0.92 13.63
CA VAL A 60 -6.38 -2.01 12.73
C VAL A 60 -5.96 -1.69 11.30
N TYR A 61 -5.50 -2.70 10.55
CA TYR A 61 -5.19 -2.55 9.14
C TYR A 61 -6.36 -3.07 8.31
N VAL A 62 -6.96 -2.20 7.50
CA VAL A 62 -8.09 -2.57 6.63
C VAL A 62 -7.66 -2.57 5.16
N PRO A 63 -8.15 -3.54 4.37
CA PRO A 63 -7.80 -3.64 2.96
C PRO A 63 -8.46 -2.49 2.19
N ILE A 64 -7.73 -1.94 1.22
CA ILE A 64 -8.19 -0.87 0.34
C ILE A 64 -7.77 -1.12 -1.11
N LEU A 65 -8.49 -0.47 -2.03
CA LEU A 65 -8.08 -0.32 -3.41
C LEU A 65 -7.65 1.12 -3.64
N ILE A 66 -6.47 1.28 -4.22
CA ILE A 66 -5.95 2.59 -4.61
C ILE A 66 -5.99 2.65 -6.13
N GLN A 67 -6.72 3.61 -6.68
CA GLN A 67 -6.69 3.88 -8.11
C GLN A 67 -5.29 4.37 -8.48
N VAL A 68 -4.73 3.77 -9.53
CA VAL A 68 -3.42 4.12 -10.05
C VAL A 68 -3.54 4.55 -11.52
N PRO A 69 -2.57 5.30 -12.05
CA PRO A 69 -2.53 5.57 -13.48
C PRO A 69 -2.59 4.26 -14.28
N THR A 70 -3.43 4.24 -15.30
CA THR A 70 -3.50 3.12 -16.24
C THR A 70 -2.17 3.02 -17.00
N PRO A 71 -1.46 1.89 -16.91
CA PRO A 71 -0.20 1.73 -17.64
C PRO A 71 -0.46 1.65 -19.14
N ALA A 72 0.54 1.98 -19.95
CA ALA A 72 0.44 1.95 -21.42
C ALA A 72 0.05 0.56 -21.97
N HIS A 73 0.42 -0.50 -21.25
CA HIS A 73 0.03 -1.88 -21.55
C HIS A 73 -0.68 -2.45 -20.32
N PRO A 74 -2.01 -2.25 -20.20
CA PRO A 74 -2.76 -2.76 -19.06
C PRO A 74 -2.79 -4.29 -19.05
N PRO A 75 -2.83 -4.92 -17.86
CA PRO A 75 -3.20 -6.32 -17.75
C PRO A 75 -4.63 -6.53 -18.26
N SER A 76 -5.10 -7.78 -18.27
CA SER A 76 -6.48 -8.11 -18.66
C SER A 76 -7.49 -7.22 -17.94
N VAL A 77 -8.37 -6.59 -18.72
CA VAL A 77 -9.44 -5.72 -18.22
C VAL A 77 -10.69 -6.55 -17.98
N THR A 78 -11.23 -6.46 -16.76
CA THR A 78 -12.50 -7.11 -16.42
C THR A 78 -13.65 -6.13 -16.60
N THR A 79 -14.67 -6.50 -17.37
CA THR A 79 -15.87 -5.66 -17.53
C THR A 79 -16.81 -5.85 -16.34
N VAL A 80 -17.23 -4.75 -15.73
CA VAL A 80 -18.19 -4.72 -14.60
C VAL A 80 -19.39 -3.86 -14.93
N GLY A 81 -20.49 -4.01 -14.17
CA GLY A 81 -21.65 -3.15 -14.28
C GLY A 81 -21.35 -1.72 -13.84
N SER A 82 -20.70 -1.56 -12.69
CA SER A 82 -20.29 -0.28 -12.10
C SER A 82 -18.93 -0.42 -11.41
N LEU A 83 -18.10 0.62 -11.47
CA LEU A 83 -16.84 0.66 -10.71
C LEU A 83 -17.06 0.70 -9.19
N ASN A 84 -18.25 1.13 -8.73
CA ASN A 84 -18.60 1.10 -7.30
C ASN A 84 -18.80 -0.32 -6.75
N ASP A 85 -19.01 -1.31 -7.62
CA ASP A 85 -19.17 -2.71 -7.22
C ASP A 85 -17.80 -3.37 -6.94
N VAL A 86 -16.71 -2.72 -7.34
CA VAL A 86 -15.34 -3.19 -7.14
C VAL A 86 -14.90 -2.86 -5.72
N HIS A 87 -14.73 -3.89 -4.89
CA HIS A 87 -14.31 -3.75 -3.50
C HIS A 87 -12.96 -4.41 -3.24
N PRO A 88 -12.24 -3.98 -2.18
CA PRO A 88 -11.07 -4.71 -1.71
C PRO A 88 -11.48 -6.15 -1.37
N SER A 89 -10.78 -7.11 -1.94
CA SER A 89 -10.86 -8.51 -1.55
C SER A 89 -9.90 -8.68 -0.37
N GLY A 90 -10.34 -9.27 0.75
CA GLY A 90 -9.40 -9.75 1.76
C GLY A 90 -8.50 -10.79 1.12
N ALA A 91 -7.21 -10.50 1.03
CA ALA A 91 -6.18 -11.43 0.57
C ALA A 91 -5.68 -12.27 1.75
#